data_AF-A0A2R7T8R9-F1
#
_entry.id   AF-A0A2R7T8R9-F1
#
_cell.length_a   1.000
_cell.length_b   1.000
_cell.length_c   1.000
_cell.angle_alpha   90.00
_cell.angle_beta   90.00
_cell.angle_gamma   90.00
#
_symmetry.space_group_name_H-M   'P 1'
#
loop_
_entity.id
_entity.type
_entity.pdbx_description
1 polymer ?
#
loop_
_entity_poly.entity_id
_entity_poly.type
_entity_poly.pdbx_seq_one_letter_code
_entity_poly.pdbx_strand_id
1 'polypeptide(L)'
;GLPDVKRTLRARLYANYSLAPDWNLSGNLSQDLLGRKGGLTAGLDLGWRFYRSPTLEWTSGVGVSAGDAQNLRSYFGVPESAVVASGKPAYQPSAGLRDVHAGVGFMRPVNKHWFVFGGAGASRLLGPVADSPLVQQRSGSYASLGVAWRN
;
A
#
# COMPACT_ATOMS: atom_id res chain seq x y z
N GLY A 1 -22.44 -0.38 15.07
CA GLY A 1 -21.58 -0.72 13.93
C GLY A 1 -21.20 0.53 13.17
N LEU A 2 -20.00 0.57 12.61
CA LEU A 2 -19.54 1.66 11.72
C LEU A 2 -20.27 1.57 10.37
N PRO A 3 -20.44 2.69 9.63
CA PRO A 3 -21.02 2.66 8.29
C PRO A 3 -20.13 1.90 7.30
N ASP A 4 -20.74 1.16 6.38
CA ASP A 4 -20.00 0.46 5.33
C ASP A 4 -19.41 1.41 4.29
N VAL A 5 -18.20 1.06 3.81
CA VAL A 5 -17.58 1.71 2.66
C VAL A 5 -18.23 1.19 1.38
N LYS A 6 -18.86 2.08 0.62
CA LYS A 6 -19.57 1.71 -0.61
C LYS A 6 -18.59 1.23 -1.68
N ARG A 7 -18.97 0.17 -2.40
CA ARG A 7 -18.23 -0.30 -3.59
C ARG A 7 -18.13 0.83 -4.61
N THR A 8 -16.99 0.92 -5.27
CA THR A 8 -16.73 1.96 -6.28
C THR A 8 -15.79 1.49 -7.39
N LEU A 9 -15.82 2.20 -8.51
CA LEU A 9 -14.82 2.10 -9.56
C LEU A 9 -13.70 3.10 -9.28
N ARG A 10 -12.45 2.67 -9.47
CA ARG A 10 -11.27 3.54 -9.30
C ARG A 10 -10.45 3.58 -10.57
N ALA A 11 -10.04 4.78 -10.99
CA ALA A 11 -8.95 4.94 -11.94
C ALA A 11 -7.62 4.86 -11.19
N ARG A 12 -6.64 4.19 -11.78
CA ARG A 12 -5.26 4.16 -11.27
C ARG A 12 -4.29 4.60 -12.35
N LEU A 13 -3.43 5.54 -12.01
CA LEU A 13 -2.26 5.92 -12.79
C LEU A 13 -1.00 5.40 -12.09
N TYR A 14 -0.07 4.87 -12.87
CA TYR A 14 1.19 4.34 -12.39
C TYR A 14 2.32 4.82 -13.29
N ALA A 15 3.42 5.26 -12.70
CA ALA A 15 4.63 5.64 -13.40
C ALA A 15 5.84 4.96 -12.74
N ASN A 16 6.79 4.52 -13.56
CA ASN A 16 8.07 3.97 -13.11
C ASN A 16 9.19 4.65 -13.90
N TYR A 17 10.25 5.02 -13.20
CA TYR A 17 11.42 5.68 -13.78
C TYR A 17 12.70 5.02 -13.26
N SER A 18 13.55 4.56 -14.16
CA SER A 18 14.86 4.01 -13.81
C SER A 18 15.84 5.16 -13.57
N LEU A 19 16.14 5.44 -12.29
CA LEU A 19 17.14 6.44 -11.90
C LEU A 19 18.56 5.99 -12.26
N ALA A 20 18.81 4.68 -12.15
CA ALA A 20 20.06 3.99 -12.51
C ALA A 20 19.72 2.54 -12.92
N PRO A 21 20.68 1.73 -13.42
CA PRO A 21 20.41 0.34 -13.81
C PRO A 21 19.75 -0.53 -12.73
N ASP A 22 20.09 -0.25 -11.47
CA ASP A 22 19.62 -0.99 -10.30
C ASP A 22 18.69 -0.19 -9.39
N TRP A 23 18.39 1.07 -9.73
CA TRP A 23 17.53 1.93 -8.93
C TRP A 23 16.30 2.35 -9.72
N ASN A 24 15.11 2.14 -9.15
CA ASN A 24 13.86 2.58 -9.74
C ASN A 24 13.07 3.46 -8.77
N LEU A 25 12.40 4.45 -9.33
CA LEU A 25 11.42 5.26 -8.63
C LEU A 25 10.06 4.94 -9.22
N SER A 26 9.08 4.59 -8.40
CA SER A 26 7.70 4.46 -8.85
C SER A 26 6.78 5.41 -8.11
N GLY A 27 5.75 5.87 -8.82
CA GLY A 27 4.67 6.66 -8.28
C GLY A 27 3.33 6.10 -8.73
N ASN A 28 2.34 6.17 -7.85
CA ASN A 28 0.98 5.77 -8.17
C ASN A 28 -0.04 6.77 -7.63
N LEU A 29 -1.13 6.93 -8.37
CA LEU A 29 -2.31 7.71 -7.98
C LEU A 29 -3.55 6.85 -8.23
N SER A 30 -4.50 6.86 -7.31
CA SER A 30 -5.76 6.12 -7.46
C SER A 30 -6.93 6.95 -6.94
N GLN A 31 -7.89 7.23 -7.82
CA GLN A 31 -9.04 8.09 -7.56
C GLN A 31 -10.34 7.32 -7.68
N ASP A 32 -11.25 7.50 -6.72
CA ASP A 32 -12.65 7.11 -6.83
C ASP A 32 -13.37 7.92 -7.92
N LEU A 33 -13.94 7.21 -8.90
CA LEU A 33 -14.63 7.81 -10.04
C LEU A 33 -16.14 7.98 -9.83
N LEU A 34 -16.75 7.25 -8.89
CA LEU A 34 -18.22 7.21 -8.74
C LEU A 34 -18.72 8.05 -7.55
N GLY A 35 -17.84 8.85 -6.93
CA GLY A 35 -18.20 9.71 -5.80
C GLY A 35 -18.70 8.94 -4.58
N ARG A 36 -18.25 7.68 -4.42
CA ARG A 36 -18.66 6.77 -3.33
C ARG A 36 -17.77 6.87 -2.09
N LYS A 37 -17.13 8.03 -1.92
CA LYS A 37 -16.25 8.37 -0.80
C LYS A 37 -14.96 7.55 -0.74
N GLY A 38 -14.56 6.91 -1.84
CA GLY A 38 -13.26 6.27 -1.94
C GLY A 38 -12.08 7.25 -1.96
N GLY A 39 -12.30 8.50 -2.37
CA GLY A 39 -11.28 9.57 -2.38
C GLY A 39 -10.06 9.27 -3.25
N LEU A 40 -9.01 10.07 -3.06
CA LEU A 40 -7.70 9.93 -3.69
C LEU A 40 -6.70 9.22 -2.76
N THR A 41 -5.90 8.33 -3.33
CA THR A 41 -4.67 7.82 -2.70
C THR A 41 -3.47 8.03 -3.61
N ALA A 42 -2.30 8.23 -3.00
CA ALA A 42 -1.04 8.36 -3.70
C ALA A 42 0.02 7.48 -3.04
N GLY A 43 1.03 7.07 -3.80
CA GLY A 43 2.22 6.41 -3.26
C GLY A 43 3.47 6.75 -4.07
N LEU A 44 4.60 6.73 -3.39
CA LEU A 44 5.94 6.92 -3.95
C LEU A 44 6.87 5.88 -3.33
N ASP A 45 7.61 5.18 -4.20
CA ASP A 45 8.46 4.06 -3.82
C ASP A 45 9.82 4.15 -4.51
N LEU A 46 10.88 3.89 -3.76
CA LEU A 46 12.25 3.75 -4.24
C LEU A 46 12.67 2.29 -4.10
N GLY A 47 12.96 1.64 -5.22
CA GLY A 47 13.47 0.28 -5.25
C GLY A 47 14.94 0.22 -5.65
N TRP A 48 15.61 -0.79 -5.11
CA TRP A 48 17.01 -1.09 -5.35
C TRP A 48 17.19 -2.59 -5.61
N ARG A 49 17.71 -2.93 -6.79
CA ARG A 49 18.19 -4.28 -7.11
C ARG A 49 19.62 -4.43 -6.61
N PHE A 50 19.77 -4.94 -5.40
CA PHE A 50 21.09 -5.06 -4.77
C PHE A 50 21.87 -6.32 -5.19
N TYR A 51 21.20 -7.30 -5.83
CA TYR A 51 21.87 -8.50 -6.34
C TYR A 51 21.21 -9.03 -7.60
N ARG A 52 22.03 -9.38 -8.59
CA ARG A 52 21.58 -10.02 -9.82
C ARG A 52 22.60 -11.02 -10.34
N SER A 53 22.12 -12.22 -10.67
CA SER A 53 22.83 -13.25 -11.42
C SER A 53 21.90 -13.81 -12.51
N PRO A 54 22.39 -14.70 -13.39
CA PRO A 54 21.54 -15.33 -14.42
C PRO A 54 20.36 -16.14 -13.85
N THR A 55 20.44 -16.56 -12.59
CA THR A 55 19.46 -17.47 -11.96
C THR A 55 18.86 -16.92 -10.67
N LEU A 56 19.19 -15.70 -10.26
CA LEU A 56 18.67 -15.12 -9.03
C LEU A 56 18.75 -13.60 -9.08
N GLU A 57 17.64 -12.95 -8.73
CA GLU A 57 17.56 -11.51 -8.53
C GLU A 57 17.02 -11.24 -7.14
N TRP A 58 17.66 -10.33 -6.41
CA TRP A 58 17.12 -9.76 -5.18
C TRP A 58 16.88 -8.27 -5.35
N THR A 59 15.76 -7.84 -4.79
CA THR A 59 15.31 -6.45 -4.77
C THR A 59 14.95 -6.07 -3.35
N SER A 60 15.15 -4.80 -3.03
CA SER A 60 14.59 -4.18 -1.83
C SER A 60 13.91 -2.89 -2.24
N GLY A 61 12.99 -2.41 -1.42
CA GLY A 61 12.36 -1.12 -1.65
C GLY A 61 11.84 -0.52 -0.37
N VAL A 62 11.70 0.80 -0.39
CA VAL A 62 11.05 1.60 0.64
C VAL A 62 10.06 2.55 -0.02
N GLY A 63 8.97 2.84 0.66
CA GLY A 63 7.93 3.69 0.10
C GLY A 63 7.09 4.35 1.16
N VAL A 64 6.32 5.33 0.71
CA VAL A 64 5.32 6.02 1.53
C VAL A 64 4.02 6.10 0.75
N SER A 65 2.91 6.08 1.47
CA SER A 65 1.59 6.29 0.89
C SER A 65 0.83 7.41 1.59
N ALA A 66 -0.09 8.04 0.88
CA ALA A 66 -0.90 9.15 1.34
C ALA A 66 -2.35 9.02 0.85
N GLY A 67 -3.25 9.72 1.54
CA GLY A 67 -4.66 9.80 1.16
C GLY A 67 -5.23 11.19 1.41
N ASP A 68 -6.23 11.56 0.61
CA ASP A 68 -7.00 12.77 0.86
C ASP A 68 -7.95 12.60 2.07
N ALA A 69 -8.54 13.70 2.53
CA ALA A 69 -9.43 13.66 3.69
C ALA A 69 -10.65 12.78 3.45
N GLN A 70 -11.16 12.70 2.21
CA GLN A 70 -12.33 11.88 1.87
C GLN A 70 -12.02 10.39 1.99
N ASN A 71 -10.86 9.95 1.50
CA ASN A 71 -10.36 8.60 1.65
C ASN A 71 -10.12 8.27 3.13
N LEU A 72 -9.36 9.11 3.85
CA LEU A 72 -9.00 8.81 5.24
C LEU A 72 -10.20 8.80 6.17
N ARG A 73 -11.19 9.69 5.98
CA ARG A 73 -12.43 9.67 6.77
C ARG A 73 -13.27 8.41 6.52
N SER A 74 -13.25 7.89 5.30
CA SER A 74 -14.06 6.71 4.95
C SER A 74 -13.49 5.41 5.51
N TYR A 75 -12.17 5.29 5.59
CA TYR A 75 -11.51 4.06 6.06
C TYR A 75 -11.00 4.12 7.49
N PHE A 76 -10.71 5.32 8.00
CA PHE A 76 -10.12 5.53 9.33
C PHE A 76 -10.88 6.53 10.20
N GLY A 77 -11.97 7.13 9.70
CA GLY A 77 -12.82 8.02 10.48
C GLY A 77 -13.86 7.28 11.31
N VAL A 78 -14.29 7.91 12.39
CA VAL A 78 -15.45 7.50 13.20
C VAL A 78 -16.45 8.65 13.18
N PRO A 79 -17.55 8.55 12.41
CA PRO A 79 -18.57 9.59 12.41
C PRO A 79 -19.29 9.63 13.77
N GLU A 80 -19.74 10.82 14.18
CA GLU A 80 -20.44 11.02 15.47
C GLU A 80 -21.66 10.10 15.63
N SER A 81 -22.41 9.90 14.54
CA SER A 81 -23.56 8.99 14.51
C SER A 81 -23.23 7.53 14.81
N ALA A 82 -21.95 7.13 14.72
CA ALA A 82 -21.49 5.78 14.99
C ALA A 82 -20.83 5.62 16.37
N VAL A 83 -20.67 6.68 17.17
CA VAL A 83 -19.97 6.62 18.47
C VAL A 83 -20.64 5.62 19.41
N VAL A 84 -21.95 5.78 19.64
CA VAL A 84 -22.74 4.90 20.53
C VAL A 84 -22.70 3.45 20.04
N ALA A 85 -22.83 3.25 18.73
CA ALA A 85 -22.93 1.92 18.14
C ALA A 85 -21.57 1.23 17.94
N SER A 86 -20.45 1.95 17.97
CA SER A 86 -19.09 1.41 17.78
C SER A 86 -18.28 1.37 19.08
N GLY A 87 -18.68 2.12 20.10
CA GLY A 87 -17.93 2.28 21.35
C GLY A 87 -16.60 3.03 21.17
N LYS A 88 -16.40 3.71 20.04
CA LYS A 88 -15.18 4.44 19.72
C LYS A 88 -15.46 5.94 19.65
N PRO A 89 -14.53 6.81 20.10
CA PRO A 89 -14.71 8.25 20.03
C PRO A 89 -14.80 8.73 18.58
N ALA A 90 -15.55 9.81 18.36
CA ALA A 90 -15.65 10.45 17.05
C ALA A 90 -14.25 10.89 16.59
N TYR A 91 -13.96 10.67 15.31
CA TYR A 91 -12.65 10.97 14.74
C TYR A 91 -12.78 11.32 13.26
N GLN A 92 -12.27 12.48 12.88
CA GLN A 92 -12.37 13.00 11.51
C GLN A 92 -10.97 13.34 11.00
N PRO A 93 -10.25 12.38 10.41
CA PRO A 93 -8.89 12.63 9.92
C PRO A 93 -8.90 13.67 8.78
N SER A 94 -7.85 14.49 8.75
CA SER A 94 -7.48 15.32 7.61
C SER A 94 -6.76 14.49 6.55
N ALA A 95 -6.46 15.09 5.39
CA ALA A 95 -5.55 14.48 4.41
C ALA A 95 -4.14 14.32 4.98
N GLY A 96 -3.40 13.31 4.53
CA GLY A 96 -2.02 13.13 4.98
C GLY A 96 -1.40 11.78 4.61
N LEU A 97 -0.22 11.54 5.17
CA LEU A 97 0.46 10.25 5.06
C LEU A 97 -0.35 9.15 5.74
N ARG A 98 -0.39 7.99 5.08
CA ARG A 98 -1.05 6.79 5.54
C ARG A 98 -0.06 5.83 6.18
N ASP A 99 1.06 5.59 5.51
CA ASP A 99 2.09 4.67 5.98
C ASP A 99 3.45 4.93 5.35
N VAL A 100 4.46 4.38 6.00
CA VAL A 100 5.78 4.08 5.42
C VAL A 100 5.93 2.56 5.40
N HIS A 101 6.58 2.03 4.36
CA HIS A 101 6.79 0.61 4.22
C HIS A 101 8.15 0.30 3.60
N ALA A 102 8.62 -0.91 3.86
CA ALA A 102 9.87 -1.44 3.33
C ALA A 102 9.73 -2.93 3.06
N GLY A 103 10.48 -3.44 2.09
CA GLY A 103 10.44 -4.85 1.75
C GLY A 103 11.68 -5.35 1.04
N VAL A 104 11.76 -6.67 0.96
CA VAL A 104 12.74 -7.43 0.20
C VAL A 104 12.00 -8.47 -0.63
N GLY A 105 12.41 -8.64 -1.88
CA GLY A 105 11.86 -9.63 -2.79
C GLY A 105 12.98 -10.39 -3.49
N PHE A 106 12.67 -11.60 -3.92
CA PHE A 106 13.55 -12.37 -4.79
C PHE A 106 12.77 -12.99 -5.95
N MET A 107 13.49 -13.24 -7.04
CA MET A 107 13.00 -14.00 -8.18
C MET A 107 14.09 -14.94 -8.67
N ARG A 108 13.74 -16.21 -8.86
CA ARG A 108 14.63 -17.27 -9.33
C ARG A 108 13.97 -18.04 -10.47
N PRO A 109 14.46 -17.94 -11.72
CA PRO A 109 14.07 -18.87 -12.77
C PRO A 109 14.49 -20.29 -12.39
N VAL A 110 13.55 -21.22 -12.48
CA VAL A 110 13.79 -22.66 -12.28
C VAL A 110 14.18 -23.30 -13.62
N ASN A 111 13.50 -22.89 -14.69
CA ASN A 111 13.83 -23.23 -16.08
C ASN A 111 13.31 -22.11 -17.00
N LYS A 112 13.33 -22.34 -18.32
CA LYS A 112 12.90 -21.33 -19.31
C LYS A 112 11.43 -20.88 -19.15
N HIS A 113 10.57 -21.75 -18.62
CA HIS A 113 9.14 -21.48 -18.47
C HIS A 113 8.74 -21.12 -17.03
N TRP A 114 9.37 -21.71 -16.03
CA TRP A 114 8.96 -21.58 -14.64
C TRP A 114 9.91 -20.69 -13.85
N PHE A 115 9.36 -19.78 -13.04
CA PHE A 115 10.11 -19.00 -12.07
C PHE A 115 9.40 -18.98 -10.72
N VAL A 116 10.20 -19.07 -9.65
CA VAL A 116 9.75 -18.91 -8.27
C VAL A 116 10.06 -17.49 -7.85
N PHE A 117 9.16 -16.88 -7.12
CA PHE A 117 9.34 -15.55 -6.57
C PHE A 117 8.78 -15.49 -5.17
N GLY A 118 9.20 -14.49 -4.42
CA GLY A 118 8.72 -14.27 -3.08
C GLY A 118 9.22 -12.98 -2.53
N GLY A 119 8.83 -12.72 -1.29
CA GLY A 119 9.27 -11.54 -0.60
C GLY A 119 8.65 -11.43 0.78
N ALA A 120 9.21 -10.52 1.56
CA ALA A 120 8.70 -10.15 2.85
C ALA A 120 8.82 -8.64 3.01
N GLY A 121 7.97 -8.06 3.84
CA GLY A 121 8.00 -6.63 4.10
C GLY A 121 7.31 -6.27 5.39
N ALA A 122 7.50 -5.03 5.78
CA ALA A 122 6.86 -4.42 6.92
C ALA A 122 6.36 -3.02 6.55
N SER A 123 5.30 -2.60 7.21
CA SER A 123 4.70 -1.28 7.07
C SER A 123 4.39 -0.73 8.44
N ARG A 124 4.38 0.60 8.55
CA ARG A 124 3.94 1.31 9.74
C ARG A 124 3.03 2.46 9.33
N LEU A 125 1.83 2.49 9.91
CA LEU A 125 0.87 3.57 9.77
C LEU A 125 1.44 4.87 10.34
N LEU A 126 1.14 5.97 9.67
CA LEU A 126 1.63 7.32 10.00
C LEU A 126 0.48 8.31 10.15
N GLY A 127 0.79 9.45 10.79
CA GLY A 127 -0.06 10.64 10.80
C GLY A 127 -1.52 10.37 11.20
N PRO A 128 -2.49 10.98 10.49
CA PRO A 128 -3.92 10.86 10.82
C PRO A 128 -4.44 9.42 10.81
N VAL A 129 -3.77 8.51 10.11
CA VAL A 129 -4.17 7.10 10.08
C VAL A 129 -3.75 6.39 11.36
N ALA A 130 -2.52 6.61 11.83
CA ALA A 130 -2.01 5.99 13.06
C ALA A 130 -2.81 6.38 14.32
N ASP A 131 -3.41 7.56 14.31
CA ASP A 131 -4.19 8.11 15.43
C ASP A 131 -5.67 7.73 15.39
N SER A 132 -6.10 6.99 14.36
CA SER A 132 -7.48 6.53 14.28
C SER A 132 -7.85 5.55 15.41
N PRO A 133 -8.99 5.74 16.09
CA PRO A 133 -9.51 4.78 17.06
C PRO A 133 -9.83 3.40 16.47
N LEU A 134 -9.88 3.29 15.14
CA LEU A 134 -10.09 2.03 14.42
C LEU A 134 -8.81 1.20 14.33
N VAL A 135 -7.64 1.82 14.47
CA VAL A 135 -6.35 1.15 14.36
C VAL A 135 -6.02 0.43 15.66
N GLN A 136 -5.88 -0.90 15.57
CA GLN A 136 -5.44 -1.74 16.69
C GLN A 136 -3.93 -1.95 16.68
N GLN A 137 -3.35 -2.10 15.49
CA GLN A 137 -1.91 -2.29 15.28
C GLN A 137 -1.41 -1.29 14.26
N ARG A 138 -0.38 -0.53 14.65
CA ARG A 138 0.23 0.49 13.79
C ARG A 138 1.26 -0.10 12.83
N SER A 139 1.77 -1.30 13.11
CA SER A 139 2.74 -1.97 12.26
C SER A 139 2.17 -3.29 11.77
N GLY A 140 2.49 -3.65 10.53
CA GLY A 140 2.12 -4.93 9.94
C GLY A 140 3.27 -5.48 9.12
N SER A 141 3.40 -6.79 9.09
CA SER A 141 4.41 -7.49 8.31
C SER A 141 3.75 -8.56 7.44
N TYR A 142 4.38 -8.89 6.32
CA TYR A 142 3.91 -9.96 5.44
C TYR A 142 5.10 -10.75 4.90
N ALA A 143 4.82 -11.98 4.49
CA ALA A 143 5.71 -12.81 3.69
C ALA A 143 4.88 -13.56 2.65
N SER A 144 5.46 -13.79 1.49
CA SER A 144 4.80 -14.47 0.37
C SER A 144 5.82 -15.28 -0.43
N LEU A 145 5.34 -16.39 -0.98
CA LEU A 145 6.06 -17.25 -1.91
C LEU A 145 5.08 -17.65 -3.02
N GLY A 146 5.56 -17.67 -4.26
CA GLY A 146 4.77 -17.96 -5.43
C GLY A 146 5.59 -18.59 -6.54
N VAL A 147 4.88 -19.19 -7.48
CA VAL A 147 5.44 -19.76 -8.71
C VAL A 147 4.64 -19.22 -9.87
N ALA A 148 5.32 -18.91 -10.97
CA ALA A 148 4.69 -18.43 -12.19
C ALA A 148 5.30 -19.13 -13.41
N TRP A 149 4.48 -19.23 -14.44
CA TRP A 149 4.81 -19.83 -15.71
C TRP A 149 4.76 -18.76 -16.81
N ARG A 150 5.71 -18.82 -17.74
CA ARG A 150 5.76 -18.05 -18.98
C ARG A 150 6.06 -18.98 -20.16
N ASN A 151 5.47 -18.69 -21.32
CA ASN A 151 5.74 -19.40 -22.58
C ASN A 151 6.91 -18.77 -23.32
#